data_AF-A0A5N7ZAV8-F1
#
_entry.id   AF-A0A5N7ZAV8-F1
#
_cell.length_a   1.000
_cell.length_b   1.000
_cell.length_c   1.000
_cell.angle_alpha   90.00
_cell.angle_beta   90.00
_cell.angle_gamma   90.00
#
_symmetry.space_group_name_H-M   'P 1'
#
loop_
_entity.id
_entity.type
_entity.pdbx_description
1 polymer ?
#
loop_
_entity_poly.entity_id
_entity_poly.type
_entity_poly.pdbx_seq_one_letter_code
_entity_poly.pdbx_strand_id
1 'polypeptide(L)'
;MKKNYFSPTLLLLMGLFVLFSCQSDNDEYTEITPTPTTPTGTPVSADLSQVPYPKLSDYHFFTGALKNNTPNDRVLPYEIASGLFTDYAHKKRFVWMPENTKAVYNGDGKVVTFPIGTVLIKTFYYDNVQPENKTQIIETRLMIKKGVDSEGVDQWIFANYIWNDSQTDAVLDMNGSYRSLTWTENGQTKSTNYRIPSSVECLTCHKKDEKAIPIGPKPQNLNIVYNYTDGAKNQLTKWMERGMLQSGYPANITSTINWQDTSKPLELRVRSYLDINCAHCHSENSHCDYRPMRFAFSETSNPVNLGICVEPQEFIDNDLTHIVSRGKFQRSMLHFRLQSTDEANRMPLLGRTMAHEEAVQMIEQWISSLNPTCP
;
A
#
# COMPACT_ATOMS: atom_id res chain seq x y z
N MET A 1 -8.67 -82.02 2.22
CA MET A 1 -9.09 -83.05 1.24
C MET A 1 -10.60 -83.19 1.27
N LYS A 2 -11.30 -82.70 0.24
CA LYS A 2 -12.49 -83.32 -0.38
C LYS A 2 -12.85 -82.51 -1.63
N LYS A 3 -13.06 -83.24 -2.72
CA LYS A 3 -13.16 -82.78 -4.12
C LYS A 3 -14.61 -82.57 -4.55
N ASN A 4 -14.78 -81.63 -5.48
CA ASN A 4 -15.66 -81.59 -6.67
C ASN A 4 -17.18 -81.80 -6.53
N TYR A 5 -17.98 -81.02 -7.28
CA TYR A 5 -18.61 -81.49 -8.53
C TYR A 5 -19.14 -80.31 -9.40
N PHE A 6 -18.75 -80.34 -10.67
CA PHE A 6 -19.34 -79.66 -11.84
C PHE A 6 -20.71 -80.31 -12.16
N SER A 7 -21.77 -79.62 -12.63
CA SER A 7 -22.07 -79.33 -14.06
C SER A 7 -23.62 -79.14 -14.24
N PRO A 8 -24.22 -79.03 -15.45
CA PRO A 8 -24.84 -77.80 -15.96
C PRO A 8 -26.30 -77.99 -16.43
N THR A 9 -27.02 -76.94 -16.85
CA THR A 9 -28.16 -76.92 -17.81
C THR A 9 -28.85 -75.54 -17.70
N LEU A 10 -29.46 -74.89 -18.69
CA LEU A 10 -29.58 -75.04 -20.14
C LEU A 10 -30.40 -73.80 -20.60
N LEU A 11 -30.04 -73.22 -21.76
CA LEU A 11 -30.83 -72.45 -22.73
C LEU A 11 -31.90 -71.43 -22.26
N LEU A 12 -31.74 -70.14 -22.58
CA LEU A 12 -32.14 -69.50 -23.86
C LEU A 12 -33.65 -69.21 -23.94
N LEU A 13 -34.07 -67.95 -23.72
CA LEU A 13 -35.10 -67.35 -24.55
C LEU A 13 -34.84 -65.85 -24.72
N MET A 14 -34.65 -65.50 -25.98
CA MET A 14 -34.40 -64.19 -26.55
C MET A 14 -35.74 -63.45 -26.66
N GLY A 15 -35.82 -62.21 -26.20
CA GLY A 15 -37.02 -61.38 -26.26
C GLY A 15 -36.65 -59.91 -26.39
N LEU A 16 -36.50 -59.47 -27.64
CA LEU A 16 -36.32 -58.10 -28.09
C LEU A 16 -37.33 -57.14 -27.44
N PHE A 17 -36.85 -56.08 -26.79
CA PHE A 17 -37.53 -54.78 -26.76
C PHE A 17 -36.47 -53.69 -26.90
N VAL A 18 -36.31 -53.24 -28.15
CA VAL A 18 -35.59 -52.02 -28.49
C VAL A 18 -36.53 -50.86 -28.18
N LEU A 19 -36.21 -50.07 -27.16
CA LEU A 19 -36.67 -48.70 -27.06
C LEU A 19 -35.45 -47.79 -26.95
N PHE A 20 -35.29 -47.00 -28.01
CA PHE A 20 -34.39 -45.87 -28.13
C PHE A 20 -34.57 -44.92 -26.94
N SER A 21 -33.48 -44.67 -26.21
CA SER A 21 -33.23 -43.38 -25.57
C SER A 21 -31.73 -43.19 -25.47
N CYS A 22 -31.12 -42.76 -26.56
CA CYS A 22 -29.82 -42.10 -26.53
C CYS A 22 -30.08 -40.61 -26.29
N GLN A 23 -29.95 -40.17 -25.05
CA GLN A 23 -29.64 -38.77 -24.78
C GLN A 23 -28.14 -38.72 -24.47
N SER A 24 -27.39 -38.16 -25.41
CA SER A 24 -25.98 -37.85 -25.24
C SER A 24 -25.87 -36.60 -24.38
N ASP A 25 -25.65 -36.76 -23.08
CA ASP A 25 -25.24 -35.65 -22.24
C ASP A 25 -23.74 -35.42 -22.49
N ASN A 26 -23.44 -34.69 -23.56
CA ASN A 26 -22.19 -33.95 -23.69
C ASN A 26 -22.31 -32.73 -22.77
N ASP A 27 -22.15 -32.95 -21.47
CA ASP A 27 -21.87 -31.87 -20.54
C ASP A 27 -20.40 -31.50 -20.69
N GLU A 28 -20.13 -30.73 -21.76
CA GLU A 28 -18.90 -29.96 -21.88
C GLU A 28 -18.92 -28.93 -20.75
N TYR A 29 -18.35 -29.31 -19.59
CA TYR A 29 -18.07 -28.39 -18.51
C TYR A 29 -17.01 -27.38 -18.99
N THR A 30 -17.47 -26.30 -19.62
CA THR A 30 -16.67 -25.10 -19.77
C THR A 30 -16.60 -24.43 -18.42
N GLU A 31 -15.45 -24.57 -17.77
CA GLU A 31 -15.07 -23.74 -16.63
C GLU A 31 -15.13 -22.28 -17.10
N ILE A 32 -16.21 -21.58 -16.73
CA ILE A 32 -16.36 -20.16 -17.04
C ILE A 32 -15.39 -19.44 -16.12
N THR A 33 -14.13 -19.32 -16.55
CA THR A 33 -13.22 -18.37 -15.93
C THR A 33 -13.85 -17.00 -16.17
N PRO A 34 -14.31 -16.27 -15.14
CA PRO A 34 -14.80 -14.92 -15.39
C PRO A 34 -13.57 -14.11 -15.81
N THR A 35 -13.50 -13.73 -17.08
CA THR A 35 -12.52 -12.74 -17.53
C THR A 35 -13.05 -11.39 -17.04
N PRO A 36 -12.45 -10.74 -16.03
CA PRO A 36 -12.83 -9.39 -15.66
C PRO A 36 -12.11 -8.48 -16.66
N THR A 37 -12.60 -8.48 -17.89
CA THR A 37 -12.20 -7.49 -18.88
C THR A 37 -13.23 -6.39 -18.79
N THR A 38 -12.97 -5.37 -17.97
CA THR A 38 -13.76 -4.14 -18.05
C THR A 38 -13.56 -3.57 -19.46
N PRO A 39 -14.64 -3.46 -20.27
CA PRO A 39 -14.51 -2.92 -21.62
C PRO A 39 -13.92 -1.52 -21.59
N THR A 40 -13.10 -1.19 -22.59
CA THR A 40 -12.61 0.17 -22.76
C THR A 40 -13.80 1.13 -22.90
N GLY A 41 -13.81 2.22 -22.12
CA GLY A 41 -14.86 3.23 -22.14
C GLY A 41 -15.99 3.03 -21.12
N THR A 42 -16.02 1.93 -20.36
CA THR A 42 -16.94 1.81 -19.21
C THR A 42 -16.55 2.83 -18.13
N PRO A 43 -17.43 3.73 -17.68
CA PRO A 43 -17.09 4.71 -16.65
C PRO A 43 -16.77 4.04 -15.31
N VAL A 44 -15.92 4.71 -14.52
CA VAL A 44 -15.70 4.35 -13.11
C VAL A 44 -17.03 4.40 -12.35
N SER A 45 -17.30 3.36 -11.58
CA SER A 45 -18.45 3.26 -10.69
C SER A 45 -18.00 3.48 -9.25
N ALA A 46 -18.61 4.46 -8.57
CA ALA A 46 -18.33 4.73 -7.16
C ALA A 46 -19.58 5.35 -6.50
N ASP A 47 -20.68 4.60 -6.49
CA ASP A 47 -21.90 5.00 -5.80
C ASP A 47 -21.65 5.06 -4.29
N LEU A 48 -21.73 6.26 -3.74
CA LEU A 48 -21.43 6.51 -2.35
C LEU A 48 -22.38 5.79 -1.37
N SER A 49 -23.58 5.39 -1.80
CA SER A 49 -24.50 4.60 -0.98
C SER A 49 -24.17 3.11 -0.91
N GLN A 50 -23.36 2.61 -1.85
CA GLN A 50 -23.10 1.18 -2.04
C GLN A 50 -21.66 0.78 -1.71
N VAL A 51 -20.70 1.70 -1.82
CA VAL A 51 -19.29 1.40 -1.53
C VAL A 51 -19.05 1.14 -0.03
N PRO A 52 -18.15 0.22 0.34
CA PRO A 52 -17.27 -0.54 -0.54
C PRO A 52 -17.98 -1.70 -1.27
N TYR A 53 -17.66 -1.89 -2.56
CA TYR A 53 -18.21 -3.01 -3.33
C TYR A 53 -17.56 -4.34 -2.92
N PRO A 54 -18.22 -5.50 -3.15
CA PRO A 54 -17.61 -6.79 -2.86
C PRO A 54 -16.36 -7.10 -3.71
N LYS A 55 -16.31 -6.66 -4.97
CA LYS A 55 -15.19 -6.89 -5.89
C LYS A 55 -14.54 -5.60 -6.35
N LEU A 56 -13.22 -5.66 -6.58
CA LEU A 56 -12.47 -4.53 -7.13
C LEU A 56 -12.89 -4.22 -8.57
N SER A 57 -13.23 -5.24 -9.36
CA SER A 57 -13.71 -5.07 -10.73
C SER A 57 -14.94 -4.18 -10.84
N ASP A 58 -15.82 -4.17 -9.84
CA ASP A 58 -17.11 -3.46 -9.87
C ASP A 58 -16.94 -1.93 -9.91
N TYR A 59 -15.75 -1.43 -9.56
CA TYR A 59 -15.42 -0.01 -9.65
C TYR A 59 -15.03 0.44 -11.06
N HIS A 60 -14.61 -0.47 -11.94
CA HIS A 60 -14.09 -0.15 -13.27
C HIS A 60 -12.92 0.86 -13.26
N PHE A 61 -12.08 0.87 -12.21
CA PHE A 61 -10.90 1.75 -12.14
C PHE A 61 -9.87 1.44 -13.22
N PHE A 62 -9.83 0.18 -13.68
CA PHE A 62 -8.89 -0.28 -14.68
C PHE A 62 -9.64 -0.86 -15.87
N THR A 63 -9.02 -0.80 -17.04
CA THR A 63 -9.54 -1.38 -18.29
C THR A 63 -8.75 -2.61 -18.68
N GLY A 64 -9.37 -3.51 -19.46
CA GLY A 64 -8.73 -4.75 -19.86
C GLY A 64 -8.55 -5.72 -18.69
N ALA A 65 -7.50 -6.54 -18.72
CA ALA A 65 -7.18 -7.46 -17.64
C ALA A 65 -6.75 -6.71 -16.38
N LEU A 66 -7.49 -6.88 -15.28
CA LEU A 66 -7.33 -6.10 -14.05
C LEU A 66 -5.90 -6.07 -13.50
N LYS A 67 -5.18 -7.20 -13.57
CA LYS A 67 -3.78 -7.32 -13.11
C LYS A 67 -2.78 -6.39 -13.78
N ASN A 68 -3.10 -5.87 -14.96
CA ASN A 68 -2.25 -4.89 -15.63
C ASN A 68 -2.31 -3.53 -14.91
N ASN A 69 -3.39 -3.28 -14.15
CA ASN A 69 -3.77 -2.00 -13.56
C ASN A 69 -3.69 -0.86 -14.59
N THR A 70 -4.11 -1.11 -15.84
CA THR A 70 -4.21 -0.10 -16.89
C THR A 70 -5.33 0.86 -16.53
N PRO A 71 -5.04 2.14 -16.19
CA PRO A 71 -6.05 3.05 -15.68
C PRO A 71 -7.16 3.31 -16.70
N ASN A 72 -8.38 3.43 -16.20
CA ASN A 72 -9.46 4.07 -16.94
C ASN A 72 -9.11 5.56 -17.19
N ASP A 73 -9.71 6.21 -18.19
CA ASP A 73 -9.34 7.55 -18.68
C ASP A 73 -9.31 8.64 -17.60
N ARG A 74 -10.19 8.51 -16.60
CA ARG A 74 -10.32 9.45 -15.47
C ARG A 74 -9.58 9.01 -14.20
N VAL A 75 -8.88 7.88 -14.24
CA VAL A 75 -8.02 7.39 -13.16
C VAL A 75 -6.59 7.82 -13.48
N LEU A 76 -6.03 8.68 -12.64
CA LEU A 76 -4.71 9.26 -12.88
C LEU A 76 -3.66 8.56 -12.01
N PRO A 77 -2.62 7.93 -12.60
CA PRO A 77 -1.50 7.42 -11.83
C PRO A 77 -0.70 8.56 -11.20
N TYR A 78 -0.12 8.28 -10.03
CA TYR A 78 0.81 9.19 -9.38
C TYR A 78 1.83 8.42 -8.53
N GLU A 79 2.91 9.09 -8.18
CA GLU A 79 3.93 8.65 -7.24
C GLU A 79 4.17 9.68 -6.16
N ILE A 80 4.87 9.26 -5.11
CA ILE A 80 5.34 10.12 -4.04
C ILE A 80 6.86 10.08 -4.01
N ALA A 81 7.50 11.21 -3.69
CA ALA A 81 8.97 11.33 -3.74
C ALA A 81 9.69 10.22 -2.98
N SER A 82 9.21 9.92 -1.77
CA SER A 82 9.66 8.80 -0.95
C SER A 82 8.50 7.86 -0.65
N GLY A 83 8.63 6.57 -0.91
CA GLY A 83 7.61 5.57 -0.62
C GLY A 83 7.67 5.02 0.81
N LEU A 84 6.51 4.80 1.44
CA LEU A 84 6.39 4.00 2.67
C LEU A 84 6.96 2.59 2.43
N PHE A 85 7.79 2.11 3.35
CA PHE A 85 8.31 0.75 3.35
C PHE A 85 7.21 -0.25 3.75
N THR A 86 7.13 -1.37 3.03
CA THR A 86 6.18 -2.45 3.33
C THR A 86 6.75 -3.76 2.84
N ASP A 87 7.74 -4.31 3.56
CA ASP A 87 8.45 -5.54 3.21
C ASP A 87 8.92 -5.61 1.75
N TYR A 88 9.49 -4.50 1.26
CA TYR A 88 9.92 -4.33 -0.14
C TYR A 88 8.81 -4.43 -1.21
N ALA A 89 7.52 -4.54 -0.85
CA ALA A 89 6.43 -4.52 -1.83
C ALA A 89 6.47 -3.23 -2.67
N HIS A 90 6.43 -3.38 -4.00
CA HIS A 90 6.25 -2.29 -4.93
C HIS A 90 4.81 -1.77 -4.87
N LYS A 91 4.62 -0.50 -5.25
CA LYS A 91 3.34 0.20 -5.04
C LYS A 91 2.97 1.02 -6.27
N LYS A 92 1.85 0.67 -6.91
CA LYS A 92 1.18 1.55 -7.88
C LYS A 92 0.14 2.39 -7.14
N ARG A 93 0.04 3.68 -7.46
CA ARG A 93 -0.97 4.58 -6.86
C ARG A 93 -1.74 5.30 -7.94
N PHE A 94 -3.03 5.47 -7.68
CA PHE A 94 -3.93 6.16 -8.57
C PHE A 94 -4.90 7.03 -7.78
N VAL A 95 -5.41 8.07 -8.42
CA VAL A 95 -6.47 8.92 -7.89
C VAL A 95 -7.60 8.99 -8.92
N TRP A 96 -8.82 8.88 -8.42
CA TRP A 96 -10.04 9.17 -9.18
C TRP A 96 -10.89 10.18 -8.42
N MET A 97 -11.54 11.09 -9.15
CA MET A 97 -12.47 12.07 -8.58
C MET A 97 -13.72 12.23 -9.45
N PRO A 98 -14.88 12.55 -8.86
CA PRO A 98 -16.10 12.85 -9.62
C PRO A 98 -15.88 13.95 -10.65
N GLU A 99 -16.68 13.93 -11.73
CA GLU A 99 -16.63 14.98 -12.75
C GLU A 99 -16.88 16.36 -12.17
N ASN A 100 -16.25 17.37 -12.77
CA ASN A 100 -16.44 18.78 -12.41
C ASN A 100 -16.09 19.12 -10.95
N THR A 101 -15.31 18.28 -10.28
CA THR A 101 -14.78 18.54 -8.93
C THR A 101 -13.27 18.75 -8.96
N LYS A 102 -12.75 19.49 -7.97
CA LYS A 102 -11.32 19.81 -7.85
C LYS A 102 -10.85 19.63 -6.42
N ALA A 103 -9.66 19.04 -6.26
CA ALA A 103 -8.92 19.12 -5.03
C ALA A 103 -8.35 20.54 -4.82
N VAL A 104 -8.10 20.92 -3.58
CA VAL A 104 -7.59 22.24 -3.22
C VAL A 104 -6.28 22.10 -2.44
N TYR A 105 -5.28 22.88 -2.86
CA TYR A 105 -4.03 23.02 -2.11
C TYR A 105 -4.29 23.77 -0.80
N ASN A 106 -3.84 23.22 0.33
CA ASN A 106 -4.04 23.79 1.67
C ASN A 106 -2.74 23.87 2.50
N GLY A 107 -1.58 23.59 1.88
CA GLY A 107 -0.24 23.66 2.49
C GLY A 107 0.67 22.51 2.05
N ASP A 108 1.99 22.75 2.04
CA ASP A 108 3.02 21.81 1.56
C ASP A 108 2.89 20.42 2.22
N GLY A 109 2.84 20.39 3.55
CA GLY A 109 2.83 19.17 4.36
C GLY A 109 1.45 18.62 4.72
N LYS A 110 0.38 19.21 4.17
CA LYS A 110 -1.00 18.79 4.43
C LYS A 110 -1.53 17.95 3.27
N VAL A 111 -2.41 17.00 3.57
CA VAL A 111 -3.14 16.27 2.53
C VAL A 111 -3.98 17.28 1.75
N VAL A 112 -3.90 17.23 0.42
CA VAL A 112 -4.74 18.11 -0.42
C VAL A 112 -6.21 17.90 -0.06
N THR A 113 -6.98 18.98 0.00
CA THR A 113 -8.40 18.89 0.32
C THR A 113 -9.12 18.29 -0.87
N PHE A 114 -9.45 17.00 -0.80
CA PHE A 114 -10.13 16.28 -1.86
C PHE A 114 -11.65 16.54 -1.88
N PRO A 115 -12.32 16.52 -3.03
CA PRO A 115 -13.79 16.57 -3.10
C PRO A 115 -14.42 15.27 -2.59
N ILE A 116 -15.67 15.36 -2.10
CA ILE A 116 -16.50 14.19 -1.76
C ILE A 116 -16.57 13.27 -2.99
N GLY A 117 -16.43 11.97 -2.77
CA GLY A 117 -16.40 10.94 -3.80
C GLY A 117 -15.00 10.61 -4.33
N THR A 118 -13.96 11.33 -3.90
CA THR A 118 -12.58 10.96 -4.25
C THR A 118 -12.26 9.54 -3.81
N VAL A 119 -11.58 8.79 -4.68
CA VAL A 119 -10.99 7.48 -4.36
C VAL A 119 -9.48 7.54 -4.59
N LEU A 120 -8.72 7.22 -3.53
CA LEU A 120 -7.29 6.95 -3.61
C LEU A 120 -7.06 5.45 -3.64
N ILE A 121 -6.35 4.99 -4.66
CA ILE A 121 -6.16 3.58 -4.96
C ILE A 121 -4.68 3.26 -4.80
N LYS A 122 -4.33 2.21 -4.06
CA LYS A 122 -2.95 1.77 -3.88
C LYS A 122 -2.85 0.25 -4.01
N THR A 123 -2.11 -0.21 -5.01
CA THR A 123 -1.90 -1.63 -5.29
C THR A 123 -0.50 -2.05 -4.88
N PHE A 124 -0.38 -3.13 -4.10
CA PHE A 124 0.88 -3.68 -3.60
C PHE A 124 1.21 -4.97 -4.34
N TYR A 125 2.45 -5.08 -4.83
CA TYR A 125 2.86 -6.22 -5.64
C TYR A 125 4.35 -6.52 -5.47
N TYR A 126 4.73 -7.73 -5.88
CA TYR A 126 6.11 -8.18 -5.99
C TYR A 126 6.36 -8.66 -7.42
N ASP A 127 7.54 -8.37 -7.94
CA ASP A 127 8.03 -8.93 -9.20
C ASP A 127 8.92 -10.15 -8.92
N ASN A 128 9.12 -10.99 -9.94
CA ASN A 128 9.99 -12.17 -9.87
C ASN A 128 9.67 -13.12 -8.70
N VAL A 129 8.38 -13.29 -8.37
CA VAL A 129 7.95 -14.23 -7.33
C VAL A 129 8.22 -15.66 -7.80
N GLN A 130 8.84 -16.44 -6.92
CA GLN A 130 9.25 -17.82 -7.17
C GLN A 130 8.09 -18.79 -6.94
N PRO A 131 8.07 -19.95 -7.64
CA PRO A 131 9.07 -20.40 -8.62
C PRO A 131 8.84 -19.89 -10.06
N GLU A 132 7.68 -19.31 -10.38
CA GLU A 132 7.32 -18.98 -11.75
C GLU A 132 7.98 -17.72 -12.31
N ASN A 133 8.69 -16.95 -11.48
CA ASN A 133 9.28 -15.65 -11.81
C ASN A 133 8.26 -14.66 -12.39
N LYS A 134 7.06 -14.61 -11.79
CA LYS A 134 5.97 -13.73 -12.23
C LYS A 134 5.70 -12.61 -11.23
N THR A 135 5.11 -11.53 -11.73
CA THR A 135 4.52 -10.50 -10.87
C THR A 135 3.31 -11.09 -10.14
N GLN A 136 3.23 -10.87 -8.83
CA GLN A 136 2.04 -11.15 -8.03
C GLN A 136 1.58 -9.88 -7.33
N ILE A 137 0.32 -9.51 -7.58
CA ILE A 137 -0.38 -8.50 -6.81
C ILE A 137 -0.98 -9.15 -5.58
N ILE A 138 -0.76 -8.53 -4.43
CA ILE A 138 -1.17 -9.04 -3.13
C ILE A 138 -2.49 -8.42 -2.70
N GLU A 139 -2.55 -7.08 -2.71
CA GLU A 139 -3.71 -6.33 -2.26
C GLU A 139 -3.86 -4.99 -2.99
N THR A 140 -5.10 -4.51 -3.07
CA THR A 140 -5.42 -3.13 -3.47
C THR A 140 -6.20 -2.46 -2.36
N ARG A 141 -5.64 -1.40 -1.79
CA ARG A 141 -6.29 -0.58 -0.76
C ARG A 141 -6.95 0.64 -1.39
N LEU A 142 -8.19 0.89 -0.98
CA LEU A 142 -8.95 2.08 -1.33
C LEU A 142 -9.15 2.95 -0.09
N MET A 143 -9.00 4.27 -0.27
CA MET A 143 -9.50 5.27 0.66
C MET A 143 -10.54 6.11 -0.08
N ILE A 144 -11.78 6.10 0.41
CA ILE A 144 -12.93 6.72 -0.26
C ILE A 144 -13.45 7.86 0.61
N LYS A 145 -13.46 9.09 0.08
CA LYS A 145 -14.04 10.23 0.78
C LYS A 145 -15.57 10.20 0.66
N LYS A 146 -16.24 9.79 1.73
CA LYS A 146 -17.70 9.63 1.81
C LYS A 146 -18.45 10.93 1.99
N GLY A 147 -17.87 11.89 2.70
CA GLY A 147 -18.56 13.10 3.10
C GLY A 147 -17.69 14.01 3.94
N VAL A 148 -18.35 14.95 4.60
CA VAL A 148 -17.81 15.84 5.62
C VAL A 148 -18.86 15.87 6.73
N ASP A 149 -18.45 15.71 7.99
CA ASP A 149 -19.39 15.75 9.12
C ASP A 149 -19.83 17.19 9.45
N SER A 150 -20.73 17.33 10.44
CA SER A 150 -21.29 18.63 10.83
C SER A 150 -20.26 19.63 11.36
N GLU A 151 -19.07 19.17 11.75
CA GLU A 151 -17.97 19.99 12.25
C GLU A 151 -16.98 20.36 11.14
N GLY A 152 -17.25 19.96 9.90
CA GLY A 152 -16.36 20.23 8.78
C GLY A 152 -15.21 19.23 8.64
N VAL A 153 -15.27 18.08 9.32
CA VAL A 153 -14.21 17.05 9.27
C VAL A 153 -14.50 16.03 8.17
N ASP A 154 -13.48 15.75 7.35
CA ASP A 154 -13.57 14.78 6.27
C ASP A 154 -13.91 13.37 6.78
N GLN A 155 -14.88 12.72 6.12
CA GLN A 155 -15.24 11.34 6.40
C GLN A 155 -14.65 10.42 5.34
N TRP A 156 -13.58 9.71 5.71
CA TRP A 156 -12.96 8.69 4.88
C TRP A 156 -13.36 7.29 5.35
N ILE A 157 -13.58 6.39 4.40
CA ILE A 157 -13.67 4.95 4.68
C ILE A 157 -12.50 4.24 3.99
N PHE A 158 -12.09 3.11 4.57
CA PHE A 158 -11.02 2.27 4.06
C PHE A 158 -11.59 0.93 3.62
N ALA A 159 -11.10 0.45 2.48
CA ALA A 159 -11.42 -0.86 1.96
C ALA A 159 -10.14 -1.52 1.46
N ASN A 160 -10.02 -2.83 1.66
CA ASN A 160 -8.88 -3.59 1.21
C ASN A 160 -9.36 -4.79 0.40
N TYR A 161 -8.78 -4.96 -0.78
CA TYR A 161 -9.16 -6.00 -1.73
C TYR A 161 -8.00 -6.96 -1.88
N ILE A 162 -8.21 -8.21 -1.47
CA ILE A 162 -7.19 -9.26 -1.55
C ILE A 162 -7.31 -9.95 -2.91
N TRP A 163 -6.21 -9.97 -3.64
CA TRP A 163 -6.16 -10.56 -4.97
C TRP A 163 -6.20 -12.08 -4.90
N ASN A 164 -6.89 -12.69 -5.85
CA ASN A 164 -6.90 -14.14 -6.00
C ASN A 164 -5.60 -14.67 -6.64
N ASP A 165 -5.32 -15.94 -6.44
CA ASP A 165 -4.10 -16.59 -6.94
C ASP A 165 -4.05 -16.60 -8.48
N SER A 166 -5.21 -16.60 -9.15
CA SER A 166 -5.30 -16.51 -10.61
C SER A 166 -5.01 -15.12 -11.18
N GLN A 167 -4.84 -14.11 -10.31
CA GLN A 167 -4.57 -12.72 -10.68
C GLN A 167 -5.62 -12.14 -11.64
N THR A 168 -6.89 -12.53 -11.43
CA THR A 168 -8.01 -12.07 -12.25
C THR A 168 -8.74 -10.92 -11.56
N ASP A 169 -8.99 -11.01 -10.27
CA ASP A 169 -9.76 -10.00 -9.52
C ASP A 169 -9.35 -10.01 -8.04
N ALA A 170 -9.93 -9.09 -7.27
CA ALA A 170 -9.72 -8.96 -5.84
C ALA A 170 -11.04 -8.76 -5.08
N VAL A 171 -11.16 -9.36 -3.90
CA VAL A 171 -12.38 -9.36 -3.08
C VAL A 171 -12.13 -8.57 -1.79
N LEU A 172 -13.14 -7.81 -1.37
CA LEU A 172 -13.11 -7.04 -0.13
C LEU A 172 -12.86 -7.96 1.08
N ASP A 173 -11.79 -7.69 1.84
CA ASP A 173 -11.49 -8.35 3.10
C ASP A 173 -10.78 -7.36 4.05
N MET A 174 -11.39 -7.15 5.22
CA MET A 174 -10.92 -6.20 6.24
C MET A 174 -10.43 -6.88 7.53
N ASN A 175 -10.38 -8.21 7.57
CA ASN A 175 -9.99 -8.96 8.77
C ASN A 175 -8.47 -8.99 8.99
N GLY A 176 -7.71 -8.66 7.95
CA GLY A 176 -6.26 -8.80 7.95
C GLY A 176 -5.85 -10.27 7.76
N SER A 177 -4.74 -10.49 7.07
CA SER A 177 -4.24 -11.83 6.80
C SER A 177 -2.74 -11.81 6.54
N TYR A 178 -2.18 -12.96 6.20
CA TYR A 178 -0.79 -13.08 5.81
C TYR A 178 -0.69 -13.71 4.42
N ARG A 179 0.38 -13.36 3.70
CA ARG A 179 0.77 -13.99 2.43
C ARG A 179 2.25 -14.28 2.47
N SER A 180 2.59 -15.56 2.52
CA SER A 180 3.98 -15.99 2.39
C SER A 180 4.40 -15.93 0.92
N LEU A 181 5.52 -15.29 0.65
CA LEU A 181 6.07 -15.21 -0.70
C LEU A 181 7.59 -15.19 -0.68
N THR A 182 8.17 -15.75 -1.75
CA THR A 182 9.61 -15.74 -2.02
C THR A 182 9.81 -15.07 -3.37
N TRP A 183 10.72 -14.11 -3.47
CA TRP A 183 10.98 -13.39 -4.72
C TRP A 183 12.47 -13.17 -4.92
N THR A 184 12.86 -12.86 -6.15
CA THR A 184 14.25 -12.51 -6.46
C THR A 184 14.37 -11.03 -6.78
N GLU A 185 15.26 -10.34 -6.07
CA GLU A 185 15.54 -8.91 -6.26
C GLU A 185 17.05 -8.69 -6.22
N ASN A 186 17.58 -7.98 -7.23
CA ASN A 186 19.03 -7.74 -7.38
C ASN A 186 19.89 -9.02 -7.30
N GLY A 187 19.37 -10.13 -7.84
CA GLY A 187 20.05 -11.43 -7.83
C GLY A 187 20.01 -12.17 -6.49
N GLN A 188 19.33 -11.64 -5.47
CA GLN A 188 19.17 -12.28 -4.17
C GLN A 188 17.74 -12.77 -3.99
N THR A 189 17.59 -14.00 -3.52
CA THR A 189 16.30 -14.55 -3.12
C THR A 189 15.95 -14.05 -1.72
N LYS A 190 14.80 -13.39 -1.60
CA LYS A 190 14.23 -12.89 -0.35
C LYS A 190 12.91 -13.59 -0.09
N SER A 191 12.51 -13.64 1.18
CA SER A 191 11.23 -14.22 1.60
C SER A 191 10.59 -13.35 2.67
N THR A 192 9.27 -13.23 2.64
CA THR A 192 8.48 -12.52 3.66
C THR A 192 7.19 -13.27 3.95
N ASN A 193 6.69 -13.08 5.17
CA ASN A 193 5.30 -13.38 5.49
C ASN A 193 4.53 -12.06 5.49
N TYR A 194 4.19 -11.58 4.30
CA TYR A 194 3.62 -10.25 4.08
C TYR A 194 2.33 -10.08 4.89
N ARG A 195 2.30 -9.06 5.75
CA ARG A 195 1.13 -8.72 6.57
C ARG A 195 0.17 -7.83 5.78
N ILE A 196 -1.00 -8.38 5.46
CA ILE A 196 -2.16 -7.61 5.02
C ILE A 196 -2.86 -7.08 6.27
N PRO A 197 -2.95 -5.75 6.47
CA PRO A 197 -3.50 -5.18 7.70
C PRO A 197 -5.02 -5.35 7.76
N SER A 198 -5.53 -5.54 8.98
CA SER A 198 -6.95 -5.43 9.32
C SER A 198 -7.45 -3.99 9.27
N SER A 199 -8.77 -3.80 9.40
CA SER A 199 -9.40 -2.48 9.55
C SER A 199 -8.83 -1.68 10.73
N VAL A 200 -8.58 -2.34 11.87
CA VAL A 200 -8.02 -1.71 13.06
C VAL A 200 -6.59 -1.26 12.81
N GLU A 201 -5.75 -2.11 12.22
CA GLU A 201 -4.37 -1.75 11.87
C GLU A 201 -4.32 -0.61 10.82
N CYS A 202 -5.24 -0.62 9.86
CA CYS A 202 -5.38 0.50 8.92
C CYS A 202 -5.67 1.80 9.66
N LEU A 203 -6.66 1.82 10.56
CA LEU A 203 -7.05 3.02 11.29
C LEU A 203 -5.97 3.49 12.28
N THR A 204 -5.21 2.58 12.89
CA THR A 204 -4.07 2.91 13.76
C THR A 204 -3.09 3.86 13.08
N CYS A 205 -2.75 3.61 11.82
CA CYS A 205 -1.89 4.51 11.05
C CYS A 205 -2.68 5.67 10.43
N HIS A 206 -3.86 5.40 9.89
CA HIS A 206 -4.65 6.35 9.11
C HIS A 206 -5.65 7.14 9.96
N LYS A 207 -5.20 7.73 11.07
CA LYS A 207 -6.04 8.58 11.91
C LYS A 207 -5.35 9.86 12.37
N LYS A 208 -6.17 10.88 12.61
CA LYS A 208 -5.83 12.08 13.34
C LYS A 208 -7.06 12.54 14.12
N ASP A 209 -6.91 12.86 15.39
CA ASP A 209 -8.06 13.18 16.28
C ASP A 209 -9.11 12.05 16.27
N GLU A 210 -8.67 10.78 16.20
CA GLU A 210 -9.50 9.57 16.02
C GLU A 210 -10.36 9.54 14.74
N LYS A 211 -10.12 10.45 13.78
CA LYS A 211 -10.81 10.52 12.49
C LYS A 211 -9.92 9.99 11.37
N ALA A 212 -10.52 9.24 10.45
CA ALA A 212 -9.83 8.61 9.33
C ALA A 212 -9.22 9.64 8.36
N ILE A 213 -7.94 9.48 7.99
CA ILE A 213 -7.25 10.39 7.07
C ILE A 213 -6.28 9.65 6.11
N PRO A 214 -6.16 10.08 4.83
CA PRO A 214 -5.14 9.55 3.94
C PRO A 214 -3.70 9.88 4.37
N ILE A 215 -2.75 9.05 3.95
CA ILE A 215 -1.32 9.28 4.12
C ILE A 215 -0.66 9.34 2.74
N GLY A 216 0.18 10.35 2.52
CA GLY A 216 1.00 10.46 1.30
C GLY A 216 0.63 11.57 0.32
N PRO A 217 -0.65 11.85 -0.03
CA PRO A 217 -1.01 12.82 -1.08
C PRO A 217 -0.95 14.27 -0.57
N LYS A 218 0.23 14.65 -0.10
CA LYS A 218 0.61 16.00 0.30
C LYS A 218 1.35 16.66 -0.87
N PRO A 219 1.17 17.96 -1.14
CA PRO A 219 1.91 18.66 -2.19
C PRO A 219 3.43 18.45 -2.10
N GLN A 220 4.02 18.45 -0.90
CA GLN A 220 5.44 18.20 -0.68
C GLN A 220 5.93 16.85 -1.24
N ASN A 221 5.06 15.84 -1.29
CA ASN A 221 5.36 14.50 -1.77
C ASN A 221 5.06 14.33 -3.26
N LEU A 222 4.13 15.13 -3.79
CA LEU A 222 3.68 15.06 -5.18
C LEU A 222 4.48 15.98 -6.11
N ASN A 223 5.23 16.94 -5.57
CA ASN A 223 6.01 17.92 -6.32
C ASN A 223 7.29 17.33 -6.95
N ILE A 224 7.11 16.29 -7.75
CA ILE A 224 8.14 15.59 -8.52
C ILE A 224 7.65 15.39 -9.96
N VAL A 225 8.57 15.06 -10.85
CA VAL A 225 8.25 14.70 -12.23
C VAL A 225 7.81 13.23 -12.28
N TYR A 226 6.70 12.96 -12.97
CA TYR A 226 6.22 11.63 -13.29
C TYR A 226 6.15 11.43 -14.80
N ASN A 227 6.49 10.23 -15.27
CA ASN A 227 6.50 9.88 -16.69
C ASN A 227 5.11 9.40 -17.11
N TYR A 228 4.25 10.33 -17.55
CA TYR A 228 2.95 9.98 -18.13
C TYR A 228 3.10 9.46 -19.56
N THR A 229 2.05 8.82 -20.07
CA THR A 229 1.99 8.32 -21.46
C THR A 229 2.12 9.43 -22.51
N ASP A 230 1.77 10.66 -22.15
CA ASP A 230 1.90 11.87 -22.98
C ASP A 230 3.12 12.74 -22.63
N GLY A 231 4.04 12.23 -21.79
CA GLY A 231 5.32 12.85 -21.48
C GLY A 231 5.57 13.07 -19.98
N ALA A 232 6.83 13.36 -19.65
CA ALA A 232 7.25 13.67 -18.29
C ALA A 232 6.67 15.01 -17.82
N LYS A 233 6.02 15.04 -16.65
CA LYS A 233 5.42 16.27 -16.11
C LYS A 233 5.41 16.28 -14.58
N ASN A 234 5.50 17.47 -13.99
CA ASN A 234 5.22 17.64 -12.58
C ASN A 234 3.77 17.22 -12.26
N GLN A 235 3.58 16.41 -11.23
CA GLN A 235 2.27 15.80 -10.98
C GLN A 235 1.20 16.82 -10.57
N LEU A 236 1.54 17.85 -9.79
CA LEU A 236 0.58 18.91 -9.41
C LEU A 236 0.13 19.70 -10.65
N THR A 237 1.07 19.98 -11.56
CA THR A 237 0.74 20.59 -12.86
C THR A 237 -0.15 19.67 -13.70
N LYS A 238 0.15 18.36 -13.76
CA LYS A 238 -0.69 17.40 -14.46
C LYS A 238 -2.11 17.36 -13.90
N TRP A 239 -2.24 17.34 -12.57
CA TRP A 239 -3.53 17.32 -11.89
C TRP A 239 -4.32 18.61 -12.19
N MET A 240 -3.65 19.76 -12.23
CA MET A 240 -4.28 21.03 -12.62
C MET A 240 -4.80 20.97 -14.07
N GLU A 241 -3.98 20.54 -15.02
CA GLU A 241 -4.34 20.44 -16.45
C GLU A 241 -5.47 19.45 -16.70
N ARG A 242 -5.53 18.36 -15.93
CA ARG A 242 -6.63 17.39 -15.96
C ARG A 242 -7.90 17.90 -15.25
N GLY A 243 -7.91 19.14 -14.76
CA GLY A 243 -9.03 19.72 -14.03
C GLY A 243 -9.28 19.07 -12.68
N MET A 244 -8.29 18.36 -12.12
CA MET A 244 -8.34 17.62 -10.87
C MET A 244 -7.85 18.45 -9.68
N LEU A 245 -6.93 19.40 -9.89
CA LEU A 245 -6.43 20.30 -8.85
C LEU A 245 -6.80 21.75 -9.20
N GLN A 246 -7.24 22.53 -8.20
CA GLN A 246 -7.46 23.95 -8.37
C GLN A 246 -6.16 24.67 -8.75
N SER A 247 -6.25 25.58 -9.73
CA SER A 247 -5.14 26.45 -10.12
C SER A 247 -4.79 27.47 -9.04
N GLY A 248 -3.60 28.09 -9.14
CA GLY A 248 -3.19 29.16 -8.22
C GLY A 248 -2.59 28.66 -6.91
N TYR A 249 -2.15 27.39 -6.84
CA TYR A 249 -1.26 26.95 -5.76
C TYR A 249 0.11 27.64 -5.87
N PRO A 250 0.86 27.79 -4.77
CA PRO A 250 2.15 28.48 -4.76
C PRO A 250 3.17 27.89 -5.74
N ALA A 251 3.97 28.74 -6.38
CA ALA A 251 5.01 28.30 -7.30
C ALA A 251 6.15 27.55 -6.58
N ASN A 252 6.42 27.92 -5.32
CA ASN A 252 7.43 27.29 -4.48
C ASN A 252 6.75 26.41 -3.43
N ILE A 253 7.07 25.12 -3.44
CA ILE A 253 6.57 24.11 -2.50
C ILE A 253 7.77 23.49 -1.79
N THR A 254 7.79 23.55 -0.47
CA THR A 254 8.80 22.83 0.33
C THR A 254 8.56 21.34 0.18
N SER A 255 9.46 20.65 -0.51
CA SER A 255 9.20 19.29 -1.00
C SER A 255 10.12 18.26 -0.36
N THR A 256 9.59 17.06 -0.13
CA THR A 256 10.40 15.88 0.16
C THR A 256 11.13 15.45 -1.12
N ILE A 257 12.16 14.64 -0.96
CA ILE A 257 12.94 14.09 -2.06
C ILE A 257 12.83 12.58 -2.09
N ASN A 258 13.31 11.95 -3.16
CA ASN A 258 13.57 10.52 -3.15
C ASN A 258 14.73 10.22 -2.21
N TRP A 259 14.45 9.57 -1.09
CA TRP A 259 15.47 9.20 -0.11
C TRP A 259 16.51 8.21 -0.66
N GLN A 260 16.23 7.52 -1.77
CA GLN A 260 17.18 6.62 -2.44
C GLN A 260 18.12 7.37 -3.40
N ASP A 261 17.83 8.61 -3.76
CA ASP A 261 18.70 9.41 -4.64
C ASP A 261 19.92 9.91 -3.86
N THR A 262 21.04 9.21 -4.01
CA THR A 262 22.31 9.51 -3.32
C THR A 262 22.97 10.79 -3.80
N SER A 263 22.50 11.42 -4.88
CA SER A 263 22.97 12.75 -5.29
C SER A 263 22.44 13.87 -4.38
N LYS A 264 21.42 13.57 -3.56
CA LYS A 264 20.81 14.53 -2.64
C LYS A 264 21.50 14.54 -1.27
N PRO A 265 21.44 15.68 -0.55
CA PRO A 265 22.01 15.78 0.80
C PRO A 265 21.47 14.71 1.76
N LEU A 266 22.35 14.08 2.52
CA LEU A 266 22.03 12.99 3.45
C LEU A 266 20.90 13.35 4.42
N GLU A 267 20.96 14.54 5.04
CA GLU A 267 19.95 14.97 5.99
C GLU A 267 18.56 15.13 5.35
N LEU A 268 18.49 15.64 4.11
CA LEU A 268 17.21 15.75 3.40
C LEU A 268 16.63 14.37 3.07
N ARG A 269 17.48 13.39 2.75
CA ARG A 269 17.06 12.00 2.49
C ARG A 269 16.50 11.37 3.76
N VAL A 270 17.18 11.55 4.90
CA VAL A 270 16.71 11.11 6.22
C VAL A 270 15.37 11.72 6.59
N ARG A 271 15.24 13.05 6.49
CA ARG A 271 13.98 13.75 6.82
C ARG A 271 12.83 13.31 5.91
N SER A 272 13.09 13.08 4.62
CA SER A 272 12.08 12.58 3.67
C SER A 272 11.64 11.14 4.00
N TYR A 273 12.59 10.29 4.41
CA TYR A 273 12.31 8.93 4.84
C TYR A 273 11.46 8.88 6.12
N LEU A 274 11.82 9.69 7.12
CA LEU A 274 11.09 9.78 8.39
C LEU A 274 9.70 10.40 8.21
N ASP A 275 9.50 11.36 7.31
CA ASP A 275 8.17 11.93 7.03
C ASP A 275 7.19 10.84 6.59
N ILE A 276 7.54 10.08 5.53
CA ILE A 276 6.59 9.13 4.98
C ILE A 276 6.43 7.86 5.83
N ASN A 277 7.48 7.43 6.54
CA ASN A 277 7.45 6.19 7.33
C ASN A 277 7.02 6.38 8.79
N CYS A 278 7.11 7.59 9.35
CA CYS A 278 6.94 7.79 10.80
C CYS A 278 6.01 8.95 11.17
N ALA A 279 5.94 10.03 10.39
CA ALA A 279 5.26 11.27 10.80
C ALA A 279 3.75 11.14 11.00
N HIS A 280 3.09 10.19 10.34
CA HIS A 280 1.66 9.97 10.50
C HIS A 280 1.29 9.37 11.86
N CYS A 281 2.24 8.70 12.54
CA CYS A 281 2.05 8.23 13.91
C CYS A 281 2.66 9.19 14.93
N HIS A 282 3.83 9.77 14.61
CA HIS A 282 4.57 10.71 15.46
C HIS A 282 4.22 12.15 15.10
N SER A 283 2.96 12.51 15.35
CA SER A 283 2.41 13.86 15.26
C SER A 283 1.36 14.05 16.36
N GLU A 284 1.03 15.31 16.65
CA GLU A 284 -0.04 15.67 17.58
C GLU A 284 -1.35 14.93 17.23
N ASN A 285 -2.03 14.44 18.27
CA ASN A 285 -3.31 13.72 18.21
C ASN A 285 -3.30 12.50 17.28
N SER A 286 -2.16 11.83 17.20
CA SER A 286 -1.94 10.62 16.38
C SER A 286 -1.50 9.45 17.27
N HIS A 287 -1.32 8.25 16.71
CA HIS A 287 -1.13 7.04 17.52
C HIS A 287 0.06 7.08 18.49
N CYS A 288 1.17 7.71 18.10
CA CYS A 288 2.39 7.79 18.89
C CYS A 288 2.68 9.21 19.42
N ASP A 289 1.63 10.05 19.56
CA ASP A 289 1.73 11.43 20.05
C ASP A 289 2.44 11.53 21.41
N TYR A 290 2.18 10.56 22.31
CA TYR A 290 2.77 10.49 23.65
C TYR A 290 4.31 10.42 23.68
N ARG A 291 4.96 10.19 22.53
CA ARG A 291 6.42 10.22 22.36
C ARG A 291 6.88 11.61 21.90
N PRO A 292 8.10 12.06 22.26
CA PRO A 292 8.54 13.43 22.00
C PRO A 292 8.87 13.75 20.53
N MET A 293 8.91 12.76 19.64
CA MET A 293 9.31 12.96 18.24
C MET A 293 8.16 13.54 17.39
N ARG A 294 8.51 14.41 16.44
CA ARG A 294 7.60 15.00 15.44
C ARG A 294 8.24 14.92 14.05
N PHE A 295 7.96 13.84 13.33
CA PHE A 295 8.74 13.48 12.13
C PHE A 295 8.27 14.14 10.83
N ALA A 296 7.26 15.02 10.87
CA ALA A 296 6.81 15.68 9.66
C ALA A 296 7.96 16.49 9.03
N PHE A 297 8.04 16.49 7.70
CA PHE A 297 9.15 17.13 6.98
C PHE A 297 9.32 18.62 7.35
N SER A 298 8.21 19.33 7.57
CA SER A 298 8.17 20.72 8.01
C SER A 298 8.64 20.96 9.45
N GLU A 299 8.63 19.93 10.30
CA GLU A 299 8.93 20.01 11.74
C GLU A 299 10.34 19.53 12.08
N THR A 300 10.94 18.73 11.19
CA THR A 300 12.26 18.10 11.39
C THR A 300 13.45 19.03 11.11
N SER A 301 13.21 20.32 10.84
CA SER A 301 14.25 21.34 10.94
C SER A 301 14.67 21.59 12.39
N ASN A 302 13.80 21.28 13.36
CA ASN A 302 14.15 21.25 14.77
C ASN A 302 14.80 19.88 15.12
N PRO A 303 16.06 19.84 15.57
CA PRO A 303 16.75 18.59 15.89
C PRO A 303 16.10 17.80 17.04
N VAL A 304 15.39 18.46 17.95
CA VAL A 304 14.66 17.79 19.05
C VAL A 304 13.52 16.93 18.50
N ASN A 305 12.85 17.39 17.45
CA ASN A 305 11.76 16.64 16.81
C ASN A 305 12.27 15.35 16.12
N LEU A 306 13.54 15.33 15.72
CA LEU A 306 14.24 14.14 15.24
C LEU A 306 14.74 13.22 16.37
N GLY A 307 14.59 13.63 17.63
CA GLY A 307 15.08 12.91 18.81
C GLY A 307 16.58 13.07 19.07
N ILE A 308 17.24 14.03 18.43
CA ILE A 308 18.69 14.24 18.60
C ILE A 308 19.00 14.70 20.03
N CYS A 309 19.80 13.90 20.74
CA CYS A 309 20.14 14.09 22.14
C CYS A 309 18.92 14.20 23.07
N VAL A 310 17.82 13.53 22.71
CA VAL A 310 16.65 13.40 23.56
C VAL A 310 16.67 12.01 24.20
N GLU A 311 16.54 11.95 25.52
CA GLU A 311 16.43 10.68 26.24
C GLU A 311 15.13 9.95 25.83
N PRO A 312 15.18 8.62 25.62
CA PRO A 312 13.97 7.86 25.36
C PRO A 312 13.15 7.76 26.65
N GLN A 313 11.85 7.96 26.53
CA GLN A 313 10.92 7.72 27.65
C GLN A 313 10.75 6.22 27.98
N GLU A 314 11.07 5.36 27.03
CA GLU A 314 10.97 3.92 27.19
C GLU A 314 12.32 3.33 27.53
N PHE A 315 12.33 2.38 28.45
CA PHE A 315 13.52 1.60 28.76
C PHE A 315 13.47 0.29 27.96
N ILE A 316 14.47 0.06 27.11
CA ILE A 316 14.65 -1.19 26.38
C ILE A 316 15.96 -1.85 26.82
N ASP A 317 17.06 -1.09 26.76
CA ASP A 317 18.40 -1.54 27.10
C ASP A 317 19.23 -0.36 27.63
N ASN A 318 20.18 -0.63 28.52
CA ASN A 318 21.05 0.39 29.13
C ASN A 318 21.96 1.10 28.11
N ASP A 319 22.28 0.46 26.98
CA ASP A 319 23.13 1.03 25.94
C ASP A 319 22.38 2.05 25.07
N LEU A 320 21.04 1.96 24.99
CA LEU A 320 20.18 2.84 24.20
C LEU A 320 19.85 4.13 24.94
N THR A 321 20.84 5.02 25.07
CA THR A 321 20.72 6.18 25.96
C THR A 321 19.99 7.38 25.36
N HIS A 322 19.83 7.46 24.03
CA HIS A 322 19.09 8.53 23.36
C HIS A 322 18.20 7.97 22.26
N ILE A 323 17.15 8.72 21.88
CA ILE A 323 16.40 8.44 20.65
C ILE A 323 17.35 8.49 19.45
N VAL A 324 18.14 9.56 19.34
CA VAL A 324 19.28 9.68 18.43
C VAL A 324 20.50 10.22 19.20
N SER A 325 21.55 9.42 19.32
CA SER A 325 22.82 9.78 19.96
C SER A 325 23.86 10.22 18.92
N ARG A 326 24.20 11.51 18.90
CA ARG A 326 25.14 12.08 17.92
C ARG A 326 26.47 11.34 17.91
N GLY A 327 26.89 10.90 16.72
CA GLY A 327 28.16 10.20 16.51
C GLY A 327 28.20 8.76 17.02
N LYS A 328 27.11 8.24 17.62
CA LYS A 328 27.05 6.93 18.30
C LYS A 328 25.74 6.21 17.98
N PHE A 329 25.62 5.69 16.76
CA PHE A 329 24.39 5.00 16.33
C PHE A 329 24.04 3.80 17.21
N GLN A 330 25.04 3.08 17.77
CA GLN A 330 24.81 1.95 18.67
C GLN A 330 24.06 2.35 19.95
N ARG A 331 24.11 3.63 20.34
CA ARG A 331 23.40 4.19 21.50
C ARG A 331 22.07 4.85 21.13
N SER A 332 21.61 4.69 19.89
CA SER A 332 20.43 5.36 19.34
C SER A 332 19.26 4.40 19.20
N MET A 333 18.21 4.64 19.98
CA MET A 333 16.98 3.83 19.94
C MET A 333 16.32 3.85 18.56
N LEU A 334 16.37 4.97 17.82
CA LEU A 334 15.80 5.06 16.48
C LEU A 334 16.44 4.08 15.50
N HIS A 335 17.77 3.94 15.52
CA HIS A 335 18.50 2.98 14.68
C HIS A 335 18.18 1.54 15.09
N PHE A 336 18.28 1.23 16.38
CA PHE A 336 17.95 -0.10 16.93
C PHE A 336 16.54 -0.56 16.53
N ARG A 337 15.52 0.29 16.74
CA ARG A 337 14.13 -0.04 16.42
C ARG A 337 13.89 -0.20 14.92
N LEU A 338 14.57 0.59 14.07
CA LEU A 338 14.47 0.44 12.62
C LEU A 338 15.11 -0.88 12.14
N GLN A 339 16.18 -1.33 12.78
CA GLN A 339 16.85 -2.59 12.44
C GLN A 339 16.09 -3.82 12.95
N SER A 340 15.47 -3.73 14.13
CA SER A 340 14.79 -4.87 14.76
C SER A 340 13.62 -5.40 13.93
N THR A 341 13.44 -6.72 13.95
CA THR A 341 12.25 -7.43 13.43
C THR A 341 11.40 -8.05 14.54
N ASP A 342 11.84 -7.95 15.80
CA ASP A 342 11.04 -8.33 16.96
C ASP A 342 9.89 -7.34 17.13
N GLU A 343 8.66 -7.85 17.18
CA GLU A 343 7.44 -7.03 17.23
C GLU A 343 7.38 -6.09 18.42
N ALA A 344 7.99 -6.47 19.56
CA ALA A 344 8.05 -5.61 20.74
C ALA A 344 8.95 -4.38 20.52
N ASN A 345 9.94 -4.50 19.62
CA ASN A 345 11.02 -3.54 19.47
C ASN A 345 10.99 -2.81 18.12
N ARG A 346 10.46 -3.41 17.06
CA ARG A 346 10.55 -2.89 15.70
C ARG A 346 9.76 -1.60 15.49
N MET A 347 10.29 -0.75 14.63
CA MET A 347 9.59 0.39 14.05
C MET A 347 9.73 0.41 12.51
N PRO A 348 8.69 0.82 11.77
CA PRO A 348 7.31 1.06 12.24
C PRO A 348 6.63 -0.18 12.85
N LEU A 349 5.68 0.06 13.76
CA LEU A 349 4.91 -0.99 14.46
C LEU A 349 4.10 -1.89 13.51
N LEU A 350 3.62 -1.31 12.40
CA LEU A 350 2.73 -1.97 11.46
C LEU A 350 3.29 -1.89 10.03
N GLY A 351 2.89 -2.83 9.19
CA GLY A 351 3.22 -2.83 7.77
C GLY A 351 4.63 -3.30 7.43
N ARG A 352 5.37 -3.92 8.36
CA ARG A 352 6.64 -4.60 8.07
C ARG A 352 6.84 -5.84 8.94
N THR A 353 7.55 -6.81 8.40
CA THR A 353 8.12 -7.97 9.08
C THR A 353 9.63 -8.04 8.86
N MET A 354 10.17 -7.29 7.89
CA MET A 354 11.59 -7.23 7.55
C MET A 354 12.19 -5.87 7.91
N ALA A 355 13.52 -5.83 8.04
CA ALA A 355 14.27 -4.57 8.07
C ALA A 355 14.40 -3.95 6.69
N HIS A 356 14.34 -2.62 6.63
CA HIS A 356 14.64 -1.86 5.43
C HIS A 356 16.13 -1.50 5.43
N GLU A 357 16.96 -2.42 4.95
CA GLU A 357 18.41 -2.42 5.15
C GLU A 357 19.06 -1.11 4.69
N GLU A 358 18.68 -0.62 3.51
CA GLU A 358 19.23 0.59 2.92
C GLU A 358 18.88 1.85 3.73
N ALA A 359 17.68 1.88 4.33
CA ALA A 359 17.27 2.96 5.21
C ALA A 359 17.96 2.88 6.58
N VAL A 360 18.14 1.68 7.14
CA VAL A 360 18.91 1.47 8.38
C VAL A 360 20.34 1.97 8.21
N GLN A 361 20.99 1.61 7.10
CA GLN A 361 22.35 2.06 6.77
C GLN A 361 22.42 3.57 6.57
N MET A 362 21.45 4.19 5.88
CA MET A 362 21.41 5.64 5.70
C MET A 362 21.27 6.37 7.04
N ILE A 363 20.40 5.87 7.93
CA ILE A 363 20.21 6.43 9.26
C ILE A 363 21.47 6.25 10.10
N GLU A 364 22.15 5.11 10.01
CA GLU A 364 23.44 4.88 10.65
C GLU A 364 24.49 5.90 10.23
N GLN A 365 24.64 6.11 8.92
CA GLN A 365 25.56 7.10 8.35
C GLN A 365 25.23 8.51 8.84
N TRP A 366 23.95 8.87 8.86
CA TRP A 366 23.51 10.17 9.33
C TRP A 366 23.84 10.36 10.80
N ILE A 367 23.46 9.43 11.69
CA ILE A 367 23.72 9.54 13.12
C ILE A 367 25.23 9.64 13.40
N SER A 368 26.03 8.79 12.74
CA SER A 368 27.49 8.77 12.84
C SER A 368 28.15 10.06 12.37
N SER A 369 27.52 10.80 11.45
CA SER A 369 28.02 12.10 10.97
C SER A 369 27.75 13.28 11.91
N LEU A 370 26.81 13.13 12.85
CA LEU A 370 26.41 14.22 13.75
C LEU A 370 27.49 14.49 14.81
N ASN A 371 27.82 15.76 14.98
CA ASN A 371 28.79 16.23 15.98
C ASN A 371 28.30 17.55 16.63
N PRO A 372 28.75 17.89 17.85
CA PRO A 372 29.53 17.05 18.77
C PRO A 372 28.66 15.90 19.34
N THR A 373 29.26 14.98 20.11
CA THR A 373 28.51 13.92 20.80
C THR A 373 27.46 14.52 21.76
N CYS A 374 26.39 13.77 22.02
CA CYS A 374 25.41 14.20 23.02
C CYS A 374 26.05 14.30 24.42
N PRO A 375 25.53 15.19 25.28
CA PRO A 375 25.94 15.29 26.68
C PRO A 375 25.82 13.98 27.46
#